data_AF-A0A1F6KRJ7-F1
#
_entry.id   AF-A0A1F6KRJ7-F1
#
_cell.length_a   1.000
_cell.length_b   1.000
_cell.length_c   1.000
_cell.angle_alpha   90.00
_cell.angle_beta   90.00
_cell.angle_gamma   90.00
#
_symmetry.space_group_name_H-M   'P 1'
#
loop_
_entity.id
_entity.type
_entity.pdbx_description
1 polymer ?
#
loop_
_entity_poly.entity_id
_entity_poly.type
_entity_poly.pdbx_seq_one_letter_code
_entity_poly.pdbx_strand_id
1 'polypeptide(L)'
;MGKKVLIVFFGISIFLLVASSSFAHHKARVLGESTQAADLVFPNTVTAGPGFILPDSPFFVLDNIWQKLKLVTAFSPEAKAKIRAQIAGERLAELRIMLSRNNPEGIATALSQIESDATLAAKELSDASASGENVEEAAKELNEAIKLQREVLGILSGQTRGFLRLEIKAARESLRSSKVEVEDELPEELLEDEINEAEEEGFDEDIEDALELTEDIEDGIELDEDEDGEASGEAKNATESLKKLQDIANEQKSEVSNSESSNSGSSGSGSGSSGSGKGSDDD
;
A
#
# COMPACT_ATOMS: atom_id res chain seq x y z
N MET A 1 63.26 -30.46 -4.19
CA MET A 1 62.60 -31.74 -4.50
C MET A 1 61.37 -31.83 -3.62
N GLY A 2 60.11 -31.92 -4.02
CA GLY A 2 59.44 -31.91 -5.32
C GLY A 2 57.92 -32.03 -5.03
N LYS A 3 57.11 -31.20 -5.72
CA LYS A 3 55.71 -31.34 -6.20
C LYS A 3 54.79 -32.35 -5.44
N LYS A 4 53.55 -32.00 -5.10
CA LYS A 4 52.41 -31.86 -6.04
C LYS A 4 51.25 -31.10 -5.39
N VAL A 5 50.79 -30.03 -6.06
CA VAL A 5 49.51 -29.36 -5.79
C VAL A 5 48.47 -30.05 -6.66
N LEU A 6 47.45 -30.64 -6.04
CA LEU A 6 46.33 -31.29 -6.73
C LEU A 6 45.23 -30.25 -6.93
N ILE A 7 45.16 -29.68 -8.13
CA ILE A 7 44.05 -28.82 -8.57
C ILE A 7 42.93 -29.75 -9.04
N VAL A 8 41.80 -29.76 -8.33
CA VAL A 8 40.58 -30.43 -8.77
C VAL A 8 39.73 -29.39 -9.51
N PHE A 9 39.86 -29.38 -10.84
CA PHE A 9 38.87 -28.76 -11.72
C PHE A 9 37.66 -29.69 -11.80
N PHE A 10 36.57 -29.33 -11.12
CA PHE A 10 35.28 -30.00 -11.32
C PHE A 10 34.53 -29.27 -12.42
N GLY A 11 34.72 -29.74 -13.66
CA GLY A 11 33.91 -29.34 -14.80
C GLY A 11 32.56 -30.03 -14.74
N ILE A 12 31.50 -29.26 -14.49
CA ILE A 12 30.13 -29.69 -14.75
C ILE A 12 29.67 -28.96 -16.01
N SER A 13 29.93 -29.62 -17.13
CA SER A 13 29.28 -29.34 -18.40
C SER A 13 27.99 -30.16 -18.42
N ILE A 14 26.86 -29.54 -18.10
CA ILE A 14 25.52 -30.14 -18.24
C ILE A 14 24.77 -29.39 -19.32
N PHE A 15 24.86 -29.96 -20.52
CA PHE A 15 23.76 -30.21 -21.45
C PHE A 15 22.55 -29.25 -21.39
N LEU A 16 22.65 -28.12 -22.09
CA LEU A 16 21.50 -27.30 -22.50
C LEU A 16 20.78 -28.01 -23.66
N LEU A 17 19.92 -28.97 -23.34
CA LEU A 17 18.87 -29.45 -24.24
C LEU A 17 17.68 -28.48 -24.08
N VAL A 18 17.72 -27.39 -24.84
CA VAL A 18 16.60 -26.46 -24.96
C VAL A 18 15.50 -27.17 -25.76
N ALA A 19 14.56 -27.79 -25.05
CA ALA A 19 13.28 -28.14 -25.64
C ALA A 19 12.55 -26.84 -25.96
N SER A 20 12.44 -26.51 -27.25
CA SER A 20 11.60 -25.42 -27.73
C SER A 20 10.13 -25.83 -27.57
N SER A 21 9.59 -25.68 -26.35
CA SER A 21 8.15 -25.66 -26.16
C SER A 21 7.62 -24.43 -26.87
N SER A 22 7.03 -24.62 -28.05
CA SER A 22 6.16 -23.63 -28.67
C SER A 22 4.97 -23.41 -27.74
N PHE A 23 5.09 -22.43 -26.84
CA PHE A 23 3.95 -21.90 -26.12
C PHE A 23 3.04 -21.25 -27.17
N ALA A 24 1.87 -21.85 -27.37
CA ALA A 24 0.78 -21.19 -28.07
C ALA A 24 0.43 -19.94 -27.24
N HIS A 25 0.82 -18.77 -27.75
CA HIS A 25 0.30 -17.50 -27.24
C HIS A 25 -1.19 -17.46 -27.55
N HIS A 26 -2.01 -18.01 -26.65
CA HIS A 26 -3.39 -17.61 -26.52
C HIS A 26 -3.34 -16.11 -26.21
N LYS A 27 -3.50 -15.28 -27.24
CA LYS A 27 -3.90 -13.89 -27.06
C LYS A 27 -5.28 -13.96 -26.44
N ALA A 28 -5.32 -14.05 -25.11
CA ALA A 28 -6.50 -13.68 -24.35
C ALA A 28 -6.86 -12.30 -24.88
N ARG A 29 -8.00 -12.22 -25.58
CA ARG A 29 -8.62 -10.96 -25.89
C ARG A 29 -9.05 -10.43 -24.54
N VAL A 30 -8.16 -9.68 -23.89
CA VAL A 30 -8.42 -9.05 -22.61
C VAL A 30 -9.50 -8.02 -22.91
N LEU A 31 -10.74 -8.37 -22.57
CA LEU A 31 -11.87 -7.46 -22.61
C LEU A 31 -11.62 -6.46 -21.48
N GLY A 32 -11.25 -5.25 -21.87
CA GLY A 32 -10.97 -4.15 -20.97
C GLY A 32 -10.16 -3.09 -21.70
N GLU A 33 -10.70 -1.88 -21.79
CA GLU A 33 -9.89 -0.69 -22.06
C GLU A 33 -8.67 -0.73 -21.13
N SER A 34 -7.47 -0.92 -21.69
CA SER A 34 -6.28 -0.72 -20.87
C SER A 34 -6.22 0.76 -20.56
N THR A 35 -6.48 1.15 -19.31
CA THR A 35 -6.19 2.50 -18.83
C THR A 35 -4.77 2.83 -19.27
N GLN A 36 -4.61 3.82 -20.15
CA GLN A 36 -3.28 4.21 -20.58
C GLN A 36 -2.58 4.81 -19.37
N ALA A 37 -1.42 4.28 -19.01
CA ALA A 37 -0.74 4.74 -17.81
C ALA A 37 -0.30 6.22 -17.84
N ALA A 38 -0.40 6.88 -18.98
CA ALA A 38 -0.21 8.33 -19.10
C ALA A 38 -1.32 9.14 -18.39
N ASP A 39 -2.48 8.52 -18.13
CA ASP A 39 -3.62 9.16 -17.48
C ASP A 39 -3.61 8.98 -15.96
N LEU A 40 -2.72 8.13 -15.43
CA LEU A 40 -2.60 7.90 -13.99
C LEU A 40 -1.90 9.07 -13.31
N VAL A 41 -2.58 9.66 -12.33
CA VAL A 41 -2.08 10.76 -11.51
C VAL A 41 -1.51 10.17 -10.23
N PHE A 42 -0.18 10.10 -10.17
CA PHE A 42 0.52 9.69 -8.94
C PHE A 42 0.47 10.80 -7.89
N PRO A 43 0.15 10.50 -6.62
CA PRO A 43 0.18 11.49 -5.55
C PRO A 43 1.58 12.10 -5.39
N ASN A 44 1.63 13.42 -5.12
CA ASN A 44 2.88 14.13 -4.84
C ASN A 44 3.49 13.78 -3.47
N THR A 45 2.78 12.98 -2.67
CA THR A 45 3.20 12.52 -1.35
C THR A 45 4.36 11.53 -1.42
N VAL A 46 4.54 10.83 -2.56
CA VAL A 46 5.70 9.97 -2.81
C VAL A 46 6.92 10.84 -3.13
N THR A 47 7.64 11.22 -2.07
CA THR A 47 8.87 12.00 -2.13
C THR A 47 10.12 11.15 -2.41
N ALA A 48 10.02 9.84 -2.18
CA ALA A 48 11.11 8.90 -2.46
C ALA A 48 11.45 8.89 -3.96
N GLY A 49 12.74 8.88 -4.26
CA GLY A 49 13.21 8.61 -5.62
C GLY A 49 13.08 7.12 -5.93
N PRO A 50 13.02 6.73 -7.22
CA PRO A 50 13.14 5.33 -7.58
C PRO A 50 14.50 4.79 -7.14
N GLY A 51 14.58 3.48 -6.89
CA GLY A 51 15.84 2.79 -6.66
C GLY A 51 16.86 3.04 -7.78
N PHE A 52 18.11 2.68 -7.51
CA PHE A 52 19.21 2.98 -8.44
C PHE A 52 19.04 2.24 -9.78
N ILE A 53 18.31 1.11 -9.77
CA ILE A 53 18.06 0.27 -10.92
C ILE A 53 16.60 -0.19 -10.88
N LEU A 54 15.88 0.05 -11.98
CA LEU A 54 14.48 -0.31 -12.11
C LEU A 54 14.28 -1.83 -12.30
N PRO A 55 13.09 -2.37 -11.97
CA PRO A 55 12.76 -3.79 -12.12
C PRO A 55 12.93 -4.37 -13.53
N ASP A 56 12.86 -3.52 -14.56
CA ASP A 56 12.98 -3.92 -15.97
C ASP A 56 14.42 -4.02 -16.48
N SER A 57 15.40 -3.63 -15.67
CA SER A 57 16.80 -3.65 -16.03
C SER A 57 17.45 -5.02 -15.75
N PRO A 58 18.33 -5.53 -16.63
CA PRO A 58 19.08 -6.77 -16.37
C PRO A 58 20.00 -6.66 -15.15
N PHE A 59 20.27 -5.44 -14.68
CA PHE A 59 21.10 -5.17 -13.51
C PHE A 59 20.27 -5.06 -12.22
N PHE A 60 18.96 -5.30 -12.23
CA PHE A 60 18.10 -5.22 -11.04
C PHE A 60 18.59 -6.08 -9.87
N VAL A 61 19.28 -7.19 -10.17
CA VAL A 61 19.95 -8.03 -9.15
C VAL A 61 20.98 -7.24 -8.33
N LEU A 62 21.65 -6.24 -8.91
CA LEU A 62 22.61 -5.39 -8.19
C LEU A 62 21.91 -4.46 -7.19
N ASP A 63 20.71 -3.97 -7.52
CA ASP A 63 19.91 -3.15 -6.59
C ASP A 63 19.50 -3.97 -5.37
N ASN A 64 19.01 -5.20 -5.58
CA ASN A 64 18.73 -6.14 -4.50
C ASN A 64 19.96 -6.46 -3.65
N ILE A 65 21.16 -6.56 -4.24
CA ILE A 65 22.41 -6.74 -3.49
C ILE A 65 22.73 -5.50 -2.65
N TRP A 66 22.56 -4.31 -3.22
CA TRP A 66 22.81 -3.04 -2.53
C TRP A 66 21.85 -2.85 -1.33
N GLN A 67 20.57 -3.15 -1.52
CA GLN A 67 19.58 -3.10 -0.44
C GLN A 67 19.87 -4.12 0.66
N LYS A 68 20.25 -5.35 0.30
CA LYS A 68 20.72 -6.34 1.29
C LYS A 68 21.94 -5.83 2.04
N LEU A 69 22.86 -5.13 1.39
CA LEU A 69 24.00 -4.53 2.06
C LEU A 69 23.56 -3.44 3.04
N LYS A 70 22.63 -2.54 2.66
CA LYS A 70 22.02 -1.55 3.57
C LYS A 70 21.42 -2.25 4.81
N LEU A 71 20.64 -3.31 4.60
CA LEU A 71 20.03 -4.08 5.69
C LEU A 71 21.05 -4.78 6.59
N VAL A 72 22.15 -5.29 6.03
CA VAL A 72 23.25 -5.90 6.81
C VAL A 72 23.98 -4.85 7.65
N THR A 73 24.04 -3.60 7.20
CA THR A 73 24.62 -2.49 7.98
C THR A 73 23.70 -1.97 9.07
N ALA A 74 22.40 -2.29 9.04
CA ALA A 74 21.47 -2.05 10.14
C ALA A 74 21.57 -3.18 11.17
N PHE A 75 22.28 -2.92 12.26
CA PHE A 75 22.56 -3.94 13.27
C PHE A 75 21.41 -4.20 14.24
N SER A 76 20.47 -3.26 14.44
CA SER A 76 19.26 -3.46 15.25
C SER A 76 18.05 -3.80 14.37
N PRO A 77 17.08 -4.58 14.86
CA PRO A 77 15.84 -4.82 14.13
C PRO A 77 15.05 -3.54 13.87
N GLU A 78 15.04 -2.58 14.82
CA GLU A 78 14.52 -1.23 14.60
C GLU A 78 15.13 -0.57 13.36
N ALA A 79 16.46 -0.55 13.24
CA ALA A 79 17.13 0.08 12.11
C ALA A 79 16.81 -0.64 10.79
N LYS A 80 16.57 -1.96 10.83
CA LYS A 80 16.17 -2.72 9.64
C LYS A 80 14.73 -2.39 9.25
N ALA A 81 13.80 -2.30 10.19
CA ALA A 81 12.42 -1.88 9.95
C ALA A 81 12.37 -0.51 9.26
N LYS A 82 13.13 0.47 9.77
CA LYS A 82 13.26 1.81 9.14
C LYS A 82 13.83 1.73 7.71
N ILE A 83 14.87 0.93 7.49
CA ILE A 83 15.43 0.75 6.14
C ILE A 83 14.42 0.08 5.20
N ARG A 84 13.65 -0.90 5.66
CA ARG A 84 12.61 -1.54 4.85
C ARG A 84 11.47 -0.59 4.49
N ALA A 85 11.04 0.25 5.43
CA ALA A 85 10.06 1.31 5.15
C ALA A 85 10.56 2.24 4.03
N GLN A 86 11.85 2.62 4.07
CA GLN A 86 12.47 3.41 3.01
C GLN A 86 12.51 2.66 1.67
N ILE A 87 12.88 1.37 1.68
CA ILE A 87 12.89 0.55 0.46
C ILE A 87 11.49 0.44 -0.13
N ALA A 88 10.45 0.18 0.68
CA ALA A 88 9.08 0.14 0.20
C ALA A 88 8.64 1.49 -0.41
N GLY A 89 9.10 2.61 0.13
CA GLY A 89 8.97 3.93 -0.50
C GLY A 89 9.70 4.05 -1.85
N GLU A 90 10.93 3.52 -1.96
CA GLU A 90 11.65 3.42 -3.26
C GLU A 90 10.85 2.55 -4.25
N ARG A 91 10.22 1.46 -3.80
CA ARG A 91 9.38 0.58 -4.64
C ARG A 91 8.10 1.24 -5.13
N LEU A 92 7.47 2.13 -4.35
CA LEU A 92 6.37 2.97 -4.86
C LEU A 92 6.80 3.89 -6.01
N ALA A 93 7.99 4.47 -5.90
CA ALA A 93 8.54 5.31 -6.96
C ALA A 93 8.90 4.49 -8.20
N GLU A 94 9.32 3.24 -8.04
CA GLU A 94 9.50 2.28 -9.14
C GLU A 94 8.17 1.89 -9.78
N LEU A 95 7.14 1.61 -8.97
CA LEU A 95 5.78 1.32 -9.41
C LEU A 95 5.25 2.44 -10.30
N ARG A 96 5.43 3.71 -9.90
CA ARG A 96 5.09 4.88 -10.74
C ARG A 96 5.73 4.80 -12.13
N ILE A 97 7.01 4.44 -12.19
CA ILE A 97 7.73 4.35 -13.47
C ILE A 97 7.26 3.13 -14.27
N MET A 98 7.03 1.98 -13.63
CA MET A 98 6.56 0.77 -14.30
C MET A 98 5.15 0.95 -14.87
N LEU A 99 4.27 1.62 -14.11
CA LEU A 99 2.98 2.10 -14.61
C LEU A 99 3.20 2.97 -15.84
N SER A 100 3.97 4.06 -15.75
CA SER A 100 4.19 4.98 -16.89
C SER A 100 4.72 4.29 -18.17
N ARG A 101 5.38 3.13 -18.04
CA ARG A 101 5.93 2.33 -19.14
C ARG A 101 4.97 1.25 -19.66
N ASN A 102 3.80 1.09 -19.04
CA ASN A 102 2.87 -0.03 -19.25
C ASN A 102 3.59 -1.38 -19.15
N ASN A 103 4.43 -1.56 -18.13
CA ASN A 103 5.20 -2.78 -17.92
C ASN A 103 4.53 -3.68 -16.86
N PRO A 104 3.69 -4.64 -17.24
CA PRO A 104 2.94 -5.46 -16.29
C PRO A 104 3.84 -6.29 -15.39
N GLU A 105 4.93 -6.88 -15.91
CA GLU A 105 5.85 -7.66 -15.07
C GLU A 105 6.56 -6.78 -14.04
N GLY A 106 6.93 -5.56 -14.44
CA GLY A 106 7.53 -4.57 -13.56
C GLY A 106 6.57 -4.08 -12.47
N ILE A 107 5.30 -3.88 -12.82
CA ILE A 107 4.24 -3.49 -11.88
C ILE A 107 4.04 -4.59 -10.83
N ALA A 108 3.80 -5.82 -11.26
CA ALA A 108 3.60 -6.96 -10.35
C ALA A 108 4.82 -7.18 -9.43
N THR A 109 6.04 -7.02 -9.97
CA THR A 109 7.27 -7.09 -9.17
C THR A 109 7.33 -5.99 -8.12
N ALA A 110 7.04 -4.73 -8.50
CA ALA A 110 7.08 -3.61 -7.57
C ALA A 110 6.03 -3.75 -6.46
N LEU A 111 4.79 -4.14 -6.80
CA LEU A 111 3.72 -4.40 -5.82
C LEU A 111 4.11 -5.50 -4.83
N SER A 112 4.55 -6.66 -5.35
CA SER A 112 4.99 -7.77 -4.50
C SER A 112 6.15 -7.40 -3.57
N GLN A 113 7.05 -6.52 -4.02
CA GLN A 113 8.15 -6.05 -3.18
C GLN A 113 7.70 -5.06 -2.11
N ILE A 114 6.75 -4.17 -2.41
CA ILE A 114 6.12 -3.29 -1.41
C ILE A 114 5.50 -4.13 -0.29
N GLU A 115 4.70 -5.13 -0.65
CA GLU A 115 4.08 -6.08 0.29
C GLU A 115 5.15 -6.78 1.14
N SER A 116 6.13 -7.41 0.48
CA SER A 116 7.16 -8.19 1.15
C SER A 116 8.01 -7.33 2.09
N ASP A 117 8.36 -6.10 1.71
CA ASP A 117 9.19 -5.24 2.54
C ASP A 117 8.41 -4.69 3.73
N ALA A 118 7.13 -4.36 3.58
CA ALA A 118 6.26 -3.96 4.69
C ALA A 118 6.03 -5.09 5.69
N THR A 119 5.70 -6.30 5.22
CA THR A 119 5.51 -7.48 6.09
C THR A 119 6.81 -7.84 6.83
N LEU A 120 7.96 -7.78 6.16
CA LEU A 120 9.24 -8.03 6.83
C LEU A 120 9.60 -6.92 7.82
N ALA A 121 9.22 -5.67 7.56
CA ALA A 121 9.43 -4.56 8.48
C ALA A 121 8.59 -4.73 9.76
N ALA A 122 7.30 -5.05 9.61
CA ALA A 122 6.38 -5.31 10.73
C ALA A 122 6.91 -6.46 11.61
N LYS A 123 7.31 -7.57 10.97
CA LYS A 123 7.90 -8.70 11.68
C LYS A 123 9.20 -8.34 12.41
N GLU A 124 10.12 -7.61 11.78
CA GLU A 124 11.38 -7.20 12.40
C GLU A 124 11.15 -6.26 13.60
N LEU A 125 10.11 -5.42 13.53
CA LEU A 125 9.67 -4.57 14.64
C LEU A 125 9.16 -5.41 15.81
N SER A 126 8.26 -6.36 15.54
CA SER A 126 7.73 -7.27 16.58
C SER A 126 8.82 -8.15 17.20
N ASP A 127 9.77 -8.66 16.40
CA ASP A 127 10.94 -9.40 16.89
C ASP A 127 11.82 -8.55 17.84
N ALA A 128 11.97 -7.23 17.58
CA ALA A 128 12.69 -6.31 18.46
C ALA A 128 11.92 -6.08 19.77
N SER A 129 10.61 -5.83 19.69
CA SER A 129 9.74 -5.65 20.86
C SER A 129 9.78 -6.88 21.77
N ALA A 130 9.63 -8.08 21.19
CA ALA A 130 9.73 -9.35 21.90
C ALA A 130 11.11 -9.59 22.55
N SER A 131 12.16 -8.95 22.03
CA SER A 131 13.52 -8.97 22.59
C SER A 131 13.73 -7.93 23.71
N GLY A 132 12.71 -7.14 24.04
CA GLY A 132 12.73 -6.09 25.05
C GLY A 132 13.39 -4.79 24.58
N GLU A 133 13.53 -4.58 23.28
CA GLU A 133 13.98 -3.30 22.72
C GLU A 133 12.83 -2.28 22.81
N ASN A 134 13.15 -0.99 22.99
CA ASN A 134 12.14 0.06 22.88
C ASN A 134 11.91 0.35 21.38
N VAL A 135 10.73 0.03 20.88
CA VAL A 135 10.36 0.15 19.47
C VAL A 135 9.34 1.26 19.19
N GLU A 136 8.96 2.07 20.18
CA GLU A 136 7.84 3.02 20.06
C GLU A 136 8.01 4.01 18.88
N GLU A 137 9.19 4.62 18.75
CA GLU A 137 9.49 5.56 17.66
C GLU A 137 9.51 4.84 16.30
N ALA A 138 10.03 3.62 16.25
CA ALA A 138 10.10 2.82 15.05
C ALA A 138 8.72 2.33 14.60
N ALA A 139 7.86 1.94 15.55
CA ALA A 139 6.47 1.55 15.31
C ALA A 139 5.69 2.72 14.71
N LYS A 140 5.84 3.92 15.30
CA LYS A 140 5.21 5.14 14.78
C LYS A 140 5.67 5.45 13.34
N GLU A 141 6.97 5.49 13.11
CA GLU A 141 7.51 5.79 11.77
C GLU A 141 7.06 4.75 10.72
N LEU A 142 7.05 3.47 11.09
CA LEU A 142 6.64 2.40 10.20
C LEU A 142 5.12 2.44 9.93
N ASN A 143 4.30 2.72 10.95
CA ASN A 143 2.85 2.86 10.80
C ASN A 143 2.51 3.97 9.80
N GLU A 144 3.10 5.16 9.98
CA GLU A 144 2.93 6.30 9.07
C GLU A 144 3.39 5.97 7.64
N ALA A 145 4.51 5.25 7.51
CA ALA A 145 5.00 4.83 6.19
C ALA A 145 4.03 3.86 5.50
N ILE A 146 3.45 2.91 6.23
CA ILE A 146 2.45 1.96 5.70
C ILE A 146 1.15 2.69 5.34
N LYS A 147 0.68 3.64 6.17
CA LYS A 147 -0.50 4.48 5.88
C LYS A 147 -0.33 5.23 4.56
N LEU A 148 0.80 5.93 4.41
CA LEU A 148 1.12 6.63 3.17
C LEU A 148 1.14 5.67 1.96
N GLN A 149 1.70 4.47 2.13
CA GLN A 149 1.72 3.48 1.04
C GLN A 149 0.31 3.00 0.67
N ARG A 150 -0.52 2.69 1.67
CA ARG A 150 -1.93 2.32 1.46
C ARG A 150 -2.71 3.42 0.76
N GLU A 151 -2.57 4.67 1.21
CA GLU A 151 -3.22 5.83 0.60
C GLU A 151 -2.86 5.95 -0.89
N VAL A 152 -1.56 5.87 -1.21
CA VAL A 152 -1.07 5.94 -2.59
C VAL A 152 -1.65 4.79 -3.43
N LEU A 153 -1.64 3.56 -2.92
CA LEU A 153 -2.21 2.41 -3.63
C LEU A 153 -3.73 2.54 -3.78
N GLY A 154 -4.44 3.10 -2.79
CA GLY A 154 -5.87 3.38 -2.85
C GLY A 154 -6.21 4.32 -4.00
N ILE A 155 -5.52 5.46 -4.07
CA ILE A 155 -5.67 6.43 -5.18
C ILE A 155 -5.39 5.78 -6.54
N LEU A 156 -4.37 4.92 -6.64
CA LEU A 156 -4.06 4.21 -7.88
C LEU A 156 -5.12 3.16 -8.23
N SER A 157 -5.68 2.46 -7.25
CA SER A 157 -6.75 1.49 -7.50
C SER A 157 -7.99 2.18 -8.07
N GLY A 158 -8.41 3.34 -7.53
CA GLY A 158 -9.54 4.10 -8.07
C GLY A 158 -9.31 4.69 -9.47
N GLN A 159 -8.07 4.72 -9.96
CA GLN A 159 -7.73 5.17 -11.32
C GLN A 159 -7.50 4.01 -12.31
N THR A 160 -7.40 2.78 -11.82
CA THR A 160 -7.09 1.60 -12.65
C THR A 160 -8.33 0.71 -12.79
N ARG A 161 -8.31 -0.20 -13.76
CA ARG A 161 -9.44 -1.10 -14.03
C ARG A 161 -8.96 -2.55 -14.19
N GLY A 162 -9.90 -3.48 -14.08
CA GLY A 162 -9.69 -4.89 -14.35
C GLY A 162 -8.59 -5.51 -13.49
N PHE A 163 -7.70 -6.29 -14.13
CA PHE A 163 -6.70 -7.07 -13.42
C PHE A 163 -5.68 -6.22 -12.64
N LEU A 164 -5.23 -5.09 -13.21
CA LEU A 164 -4.28 -4.21 -12.55
C LEU A 164 -4.86 -3.61 -11.25
N ARG A 165 -6.14 -3.22 -11.28
CA ARG A 165 -6.84 -2.74 -10.09
C ARG A 165 -6.84 -3.79 -8.98
N LEU A 166 -7.14 -5.04 -9.34
CA LEU A 166 -7.16 -6.16 -8.40
C LEU A 166 -5.78 -6.41 -7.78
N GLU A 167 -4.70 -6.35 -8.56
CA GLU A 167 -3.33 -6.47 -8.04
C GLU A 167 -3.00 -5.34 -7.05
N ILE A 168 -3.37 -4.09 -7.36
CA ILE A 168 -3.15 -2.95 -6.48
C ILE A 168 -3.95 -3.08 -5.18
N LYS A 169 -5.22 -3.51 -5.25
CA LYS A 169 -6.05 -3.76 -4.06
C LYS A 169 -5.50 -4.89 -3.20
N ALA A 170 -5.05 -5.98 -3.81
CA ALA A 170 -4.41 -7.08 -3.08
C ALA A 170 -3.16 -6.60 -2.31
N ALA A 171 -2.34 -5.77 -2.94
CA ALA A 171 -1.19 -5.16 -2.28
C ALA A 171 -1.59 -4.24 -1.12
N ARG A 172 -2.60 -3.38 -1.32
CA ARG A 172 -3.16 -2.49 -0.28
C ARG A 172 -3.67 -3.29 0.92
N GLU A 173 -4.35 -4.40 0.70
CA GLU A 173 -4.86 -5.26 1.77
C GLU A 173 -3.73 -5.99 2.51
N SER A 174 -2.70 -6.45 1.80
CA SER A 174 -1.51 -7.00 2.46
C SER A 174 -0.78 -5.96 3.32
N LEU A 175 -0.78 -4.69 2.90
CA LEU A 175 -0.27 -3.59 3.73
C LEU A 175 -1.15 -3.35 4.96
N ARG A 176 -2.48 -3.47 4.85
CA ARG A 176 -3.39 -3.39 6.00
C ARG A 176 -3.04 -4.44 7.07
N SER A 177 -2.81 -5.69 6.66
CA SER A 177 -2.37 -6.72 7.60
C SER A 177 -1.03 -6.39 8.27
N SER A 178 -0.08 -5.79 7.52
CA SER A 178 1.20 -5.37 8.09
C SER A 178 1.04 -4.17 9.03
N LYS A 179 0.09 -3.27 8.76
CA LYS A 179 -0.27 -2.13 9.62
C LYS A 179 -0.75 -2.62 10.99
N VAL A 180 -1.70 -3.55 11.01
CA VAL A 180 -2.26 -4.10 12.25
C VAL A 180 -1.16 -4.73 13.13
N GLU A 181 -0.20 -5.44 12.53
CA GLU A 181 0.95 -5.99 13.28
C GLU A 181 1.86 -4.90 13.86
N VAL A 182 1.97 -3.75 13.20
CA VAL A 182 2.75 -2.60 13.69
C VAL A 182 2.00 -1.84 14.79
N GLU A 183 0.66 -1.74 14.68
CA GLU A 183 -0.21 -1.10 15.66
C GLU A 183 -0.12 -1.78 17.04
N ASP A 184 0.05 -3.10 17.08
CA ASP A 184 0.27 -3.86 18.33
C ASP A 184 1.50 -3.38 19.12
N GLU A 185 2.45 -2.71 18.45
CA GLU A 185 3.69 -2.20 19.04
C GLU A 185 3.65 -0.68 19.32
N LEU A 186 2.51 -0.02 19.06
CA LEU A 186 2.33 1.40 19.33
C LEU A 186 2.06 1.67 20.83
N PRO A 187 2.43 2.85 21.34
CA PRO A 187 1.95 3.34 22.64
C PRO A 187 0.41 3.36 22.69
N GLU A 188 -0.15 3.00 23.86
CA GLU A 188 -1.62 2.90 24.08
C GLU A 188 -2.37 4.21 23.71
N GLU A 189 -1.72 5.35 23.93
CA GLU A 189 -2.26 6.68 23.59
C GLU A 189 -2.42 6.92 22.08
N LEU A 190 -1.58 6.29 21.24
CA LEU A 190 -1.69 6.38 19.77
C LEU A 190 -2.59 5.28 19.21
N LEU A 191 -2.67 4.14 19.90
CA LEU A 191 -3.48 3.01 19.46
C LEU A 191 -4.97 3.34 19.42
N GLU A 192 -5.48 4.12 20.39
CA GLU A 192 -6.89 4.54 20.39
C GLU A 192 -7.22 5.41 19.17
N ASP A 193 -6.33 6.35 18.82
CA ASP A 193 -6.48 7.18 17.62
C ASP A 193 -6.45 6.32 16.34
N GLU A 194 -5.51 5.36 16.25
CA GLU A 194 -5.40 4.46 15.09
C GLU A 194 -6.60 3.51 14.94
N ILE A 195 -7.18 3.02 16.03
CA ILE A 195 -8.39 2.17 15.99
C ILE A 195 -9.57 2.95 15.42
N ASN A 196 -9.78 4.18 15.91
CA ASN A 196 -10.88 5.02 15.43
C ASN A 196 -10.71 5.35 13.94
N GLU A 197 -9.49 5.69 13.52
CA GLU A 197 -9.17 5.94 12.11
C GLU A 197 -9.34 4.69 11.25
N ALA A 198 -8.91 3.52 11.72
CA ALA A 198 -9.04 2.26 10.98
C ALA A 198 -10.51 1.82 10.82
N GLU A 199 -11.37 2.13 11.79
CA GLU A 199 -12.82 1.89 11.70
C GLU A 199 -13.46 2.79 10.64
N GLU A 200 -13.11 4.08 10.62
CA GLU A 200 -13.60 5.04 9.62
C GLU A 200 -13.09 4.71 8.21
N GLU A 201 -11.78 4.49 8.06
CA GLU A 201 -11.17 4.09 6.78
C GLU A 201 -11.76 2.78 6.26
N GLY A 202 -11.91 1.78 7.12
CA GLY A 202 -12.42 0.46 6.73
C GLY A 202 -13.84 0.52 6.20
N PHE A 203 -14.69 1.36 6.81
CA PHE A 203 -16.06 1.56 6.36
C PHE A 203 -16.13 2.26 4.99
N ASP A 204 -15.32 3.31 4.79
CA ASP A 204 -15.23 4.00 3.51
C ASP A 204 -14.68 3.09 2.39
N GLU A 205 -13.65 2.28 2.69
CA GLU A 205 -13.07 1.28 1.78
C GLU A 205 -14.12 0.22 1.37
N ASP A 206 -14.84 -0.36 2.32
CA ASP A 206 -15.85 -1.39 2.05
C ASP A 206 -17.02 -0.84 1.22
N ILE A 207 -17.41 0.42 1.44
CA ILE A 207 -18.42 1.10 0.62
C ILE A 207 -17.88 1.33 -0.80
N GLU A 208 -16.68 1.87 -0.95
CA GLU A 208 -16.06 2.10 -2.26
C GLU A 208 -16.00 0.79 -3.06
N ASP A 209 -15.54 -0.30 -2.45
CA ASP A 209 -15.46 -1.63 -3.06
C ASP A 209 -16.83 -2.17 -3.47
N ALA A 210 -17.86 -1.99 -2.63
CA ALA A 210 -19.21 -2.41 -2.93
C ALA A 210 -19.82 -1.63 -4.10
N LEU A 211 -19.63 -0.31 -4.15
CA LEU A 211 -20.10 0.55 -5.23
C LEU A 211 -19.43 0.19 -6.56
N GLU A 212 -18.15 -0.08 -6.51
CA GLU A 212 -17.40 -0.43 -7.69
C GLU A 212 -17.82 -1.79 -8.25
N LEU A 213 -18.09 -2.77 -7.39
CA LEU A 213 -18.69 -4.04 -7.81
C LEU A 213 -20.04 -3.82 -8.50
N THR A 214 -20.83 -2.82 -8.07
CA THR A 214 -22.09 -2.50 -8.75
C THR A 214 -21.90 -1.86 -10.12
N GLU A 215 -20.88 -1.03 -10.29
CA GLU A 215 -20.53 -0.45 -11.59
C GLU A 215 -20.08 -1.54 -12.57
N ASP A 216 -19.19 -2.43 -12.13
CA ASP A 216 -18.73 -3.58 -12.94
C ASP A 216 -19.90 -4.51 -13.34
N ILE A 217 -20.90 -4.66 -12.46
CA ILE A 217 -22.14 -5.41 -12.76
C ILE A 217 -23.04 -4.65 -13.74
N GLU A 218 -23.22 -3.33 -13.57
CA GLU A 218 -24.05 -2.50 -14.45
C GLU A 218 -23.51 -2.50 -15.89
N ASP A 219 -22.20 -2.34 -16.05
CA ASP A 219 -21.51 -2.45 -17.35
C ASP A 219 -21.67 -3.85 -17.97
N GLY A 220 -21.60 -4.90 -17.15
CA GLY A 220 -21.83 -6.27 -17.60
C GLY A 220 -23.27 -6.50 -18.09
N ILE A 221 -24.26 -5.95 -17.39
CA ILE A 221 -25.68 -6.05 -17.77
C ILE A 221 -25.95 -5.31 -19.09
N GLU A 222 -25.37 -4.12 -19.29
CA GLU A 222 -25.58 -3.33 -20.51
C GLU A 222 -25.07 -4.07 -21.77
N LEU A 223 -23.98 -4.84 -21.64
CA LEU A 223 -23.46 -5.68 -22.72
C LEU A 223 -24.36 -6.89 -23.03
N ASP A 224 -25.10 -7.40 -22.05
CA ASP A 224 -25.94 -8.60 -22.19
C ASP A 224 -27.43 -8.27 -22.49
N GLU A 225 -27.87 -7.01 -22.39
CA GLU A 225 -29.26 -6.60 -22.76
C GLU A 225 -29.59 -6.87 -24.24
N ASP A 226 -28.57 -7.10 -25.07
CA ASP A 226 -28.71 -7.51 -26.46
C ASP A 226 -29.05 -9.01 -26.63
N GLU A 227 -28.93 -9.87 -25.61
CA GLU A 227 -29.03 -11.34 -25.77
C GLU A 227 -30.16 -12.10 -25.03
N ASP A 228 -30.75 -11.70 -23.89
CA ASP A 228 -32.02 -12.29 -23.37
C ASP A 228 -32.54 -11.57 -22.10
N GLY A 229 -33.82 -11.15 -22.11
CA GLY A 229 -34.34 -10.09 -21.22
C GLY A 229 -34.81 -10.45 -19.79
N GLU A 230 -34.67 -11.68 -19.30
CA GLU A 230 -35.16 -12.05 -17.95
C GLU A 230 -34.09 -11.97 -16.84
N ALA A 231 -32.82 -12.27 -17.12
CA ALA A 231 -31.74 -12.21 -16.12
C ALA A 231 -31.31 -10.77 -15.76
N SER A 232 -31.47 -9.83 -16.70
CA SER A 232 -31.16 -8.40 -16.50
C SER A 232 -32.02 -7.76 -15.40
N GLY A 233 -33.28 -8.20 -15.23
CA GLY A 233 -34.22 -7.59 -14.29
C GLY A 233 -33.84 -7.75 -12.81
N GLU A 234 -33.37 -8.93 -12.39
CA GLU A 234 -32.95 -9.16 -11.00
C GLU A 234 -31.67 -8.39 -10.67
N ALA A 235 -30.71 -8.34 -11.60
CA ALA A 235 -29.46 -7.65 -11.42
C ALA A 235 -29.67 -6.11 -11.33
N LYS A 236 -30.56 -5.54 -12.14
CA LYS A 236 -30.97 -4.12 -12.04
C LYS A 236 -31.62 -3.77 -10.69
N ASN A 237 -32.47 -4.65 -10.16
CA ASN A 237 -33.07 -4.40 -8.85
C ASN A 237 -32.02 -4.46 -7.72
N ALA A 238 -31.02 -5.34 -7.83
CA ALA A 238 -29.91 -5.42 -6.89
C ALA A 238 -29.06 -4.14 -6.91
N THR A 239 -28.68 -3.65 -8.10
CA THR A 239 -27.89 -2.40 -8.23
C THR A 239 -28.67 -1.17 -7.73
N GLU A 240 -29.97 -1.06 -7.99
CA GLU A 240 -30.81 0.01 -7.42
C GLU A 240 -30.85 -0.03 -5.89
N SER A 241 -30.87 -1.22 -5.28
CA SER A 241 -30.89 -1.36 -3.83
C SER A 241 -29.57 -0.90 -3.20
N LEU A 242 -28.45 -1.15 -3.87
CA LEU A 242 -27.12 -0.73 -3.44
C LEU A 242 -26.92 0.78 -3.61
N LYS A 243 -27.40 1.38 -4.71
CA LYS A 243 -27.44 2.85 -4.88
C LYS A 243 -28.24 3.53 -3.75
N LYS A 244 -29.37 2.96 -3.33
CA LYS A 244 -30.12 3.49 -2.17
C LYS A 244 -29.34 3.41 -0.86
N LEU A 245 -28.59 2.32 -0.64
CA LEU A 245 -27.74 2.21 0.56
C LEU A 245 -26.61 3.23 0.53
N GLN A 246 -26.05 3.53 -0.66
CA GLN A 246 -25.06 4.60 -0.84
C GLN A 246 -25.62 5.97 -0.46
N ASP A 247 -26.81 6.30 -0.95
CA ASP A 247 -27.46 7.58 -0.63
C ASP A 247 -27.67 7.73 0.87
N ILE A 248 -28.09 6.65 1.54
CA ILE A 248 -28.26 6.62 3.00
C ILE A 248 -26.92 6.79 3.73
N ALA A 249 -25.86 6.10 3.29
CA ALA A 249 -24.53 6.22 3.90
C ALA A 249 -23.96 7.64 3.74
N ASN A 250 -24.13 8.25 2.56
CA ASN A 250 -23.73 9.63 2.30
C ASN A 250 -24.53 10.64 3.14
N GLU A 251 -25.84 10.41 3.31
CA GLU A 251 -26.70 11.24 4.16
C GLU A 251 -26.24 11.16 5.62
N GLN A 252 -25.97 9.95 6.14
CA GLN A 252 -25.44 9.76 7.50
C GLN A 252 -24.07 10.45 7.71
N LYS A 253 -23.14 10.34 6.75
CA LYS A 253 -21.84 11.03 6.80
C LYS A 253 -21.99 12.56 6.83
N SER A 254 -22.98 13.10 6.12
CA SER A 254 -23.29 14.54 6.13
C SER A 254 -23.93 15.01 7.46
N GLU A 255 -24.66 14.14 8.16
CA GLU A 255 -25.22 14.45 9.47
C GLU A 255 -24.15 14.46 10.57
N VAL A 256 -23.23 13.49 10.55
CA VAL A 256 -22.12 13.40 11.52
C VAL A 256 -21.22 14.63 11.42
N SER A 257 -20.76 14.98 10.22
CA SER A 257 -19.91 16.16 9.98
C SER A 257 -20.56 17.50 10.40
N ASN A 258 -21.88 17.65 10.24
CA ASN A 258 -22.61 18.84 10.71
C ASN A 258 -22.76 18.90 12.24
N SER A 259 -22.83 17.75 12.91
CA SER A 259 -22.94 17.67 14.37
C SER A 259 -21.64 18.05 15.09
N GLU A 260 -20.49 17.75 14.49
CA GLU A 260 -19.18 18.13 15.04
C GLU A 260 -18.89 19.63 14.88
N SER A 261 -19.31 20.23 13.75
CA SER A 261 -19.16 21.68 13.53
C SER A 261 -19.96 22.53 14.51
N SER A 262 -21.04 22.00 15.11
CA SER A 262 -21.89 22.74 16.04
C SER A 262 -21.43 22.66 17.50
N ASN A 263 -20.50 21.76 17.84
CA ASN A 263 -19.97 21.59 19.20
C ASN A 263 -18.67 22.38 19.49
N SER A 264 -17.93 22.81 18.46
CA SER A 264 -16.67 23.58 18.63
C SER A 264 -16.85 25.08 18.94
N GLY A 265 -18.10 25.58 18.96
CA GLY A 265 -18.41 27.01 19.12
C GLY A 265 -18.60 27.54 20.55
N SER A 266 -18.49 26.71 21.61
CA SER A 266 -18.94 27.09 22.97
C SER A 266 -17.85 27.14 24.07
N SER A 267 -16.57 27.26 23.73
CA SER A 267 -15.47 27.36 24.73
C SER A 267 -14.49 28.50 24.42
N GLY A 268 -14.87 29.76 24.70
CA GLY A 268 -13.94 30.85 24.42
C GLY A 268 -14.31 32.28 24.82
N SER A 269 -14.89 32.52 25.99
CA SER A 269 -14.99 33.86 26.57
C SER A 269 -14.75 33.87 28.08
N GLY A 270 -13.60 33.31 28.49
CA GLY A 270 -13.05 33.45 29.84
C GLY A 270 -11.95 34.50 29.89
N SER A 271 -12.33 35.76 30.06
CA SER A 271 -11.42 36.89 30.30
C SER A 271 -10.69 36.72 31.65
N GLY A 272 -9.48 36.16 31.62
CA GLY A 272 -8.58 36.04 32.76
C GLY A 272 -7.74 37.30 32.95
N SER A 273 -8.13 38.10 33.94
CA SER A 273 -7.53 39.36 34.38
C SER A 273 -6.01 39.30 34.62
N SER A 274 -5.32 40.29 34.08
CA SER A 274 -3.90 40.62 34.30
C SER A 274 -3.62 41.03 35.75
N GLY A 275 -3.01 40.14 36.53
CA GLY A 275 -2.45 40.44 37.85
C GLY A 275 -1.00 40.94 37.73
N SER A 276 -0.82 42.26 37.79
CA SER A 276 0.50 42.90 37.95
C SER A 276 1.02 42.65 39.37
N GLY A 277 2.05 41.82 39.52
CA GLY A 277 2.79 41.62 40.76
C GLY A 277 4.21 42.18 40.64
N LYS A 278 4.38 43.47 40.99
CA LYS A 278 5.67 44.07 41.33
C LYS A 278 6.01 43.70 42.78
N GLY A 279 7.18 43.12 43.01
CA GLY A 279 7.93 43.20 44.26
C GLY A 279 9.40 42.94 43.92
N SER A 280 10.33 43.88 44.12
CA SER A 280 10.93 44.32 45.41
C SER A 280 11.48 43.12 46.18
N ASP A 281 12.70 43.05 46.66
CA ASP A 281 13.93 43.85 46.69
C ASP A 281 14.98 42.87 47.29
N ASP A 282 16.22 43.33 47.40
CA ASP A 282 17.21 42.96 48.42
C ASP A 282 18.23 41.81 48.19
N ASP A 283 19.48 42.26 48.33
CA ASP A 283 20.78 41.65 48.69
C ASP A 283 21.62 40.84 47.67
#